data_AF-A0A7K0R944-F1
#
_entry.id   AF-A0A7K0R944-F1
#
_cell.length_a   1.000
_cell.length_b   1.000
_cell.length_c   1.000
_cell.angle_alpha   90.00
_cell.angle_beta   90.00
_cell.angle_gamma   90.00
#
_symmetry.space_group_name_H-M   'P 1'
#
loop_
_entity.id
_entity.type
_entity.pdbx_description
1 polymer ?
#
loop_
_entity_poly.entity_id
_entity_poly.type
_entity_poly.pdbx_seq_one_letter_code
_entity_poly.pdbx_strand_id
1 'polypeptide(L)'
;MASEHPRTSAEVRALCSERDIRFIRFWFTDILGQLKSFSIGVDELENAFEHGMGFDGSSITGFNAIEESDMIAMPDPTTFAVLPWRPQEQGVGRMFCDVLTPERTAYEGDPRYVLRRALERAEAMGFDTFNVGPELE
;
A
#
# COMPACT_ATOMS: atom_id res chain seq x y z
N MET A 1 13.34 16.48 -15.17
CA MET A 1 14.08 16.05 -13.97
C MET A 1 13.34 14.84 -13.45
N ALA A 2 13.94 13.64 -13.50
CA ALA A 2 13.28 12.44 -13.02
C ALA A 2 12.96 12.66 -11.55
N SER A 3 11.67 12.76 -11.19
CA SER A 3 11.28 12.75 -9.79
C SER A 3 11.68 11.37 -9.28
N GLU A 4 12.75 11.29 -8.48
CA GLU A 4 13.14 10.06 -7.82
C GLU A 4 11.96 9.63 -6.95
N HIS A 5 11.24 8.62 -7.43
CA HIS A 5 10.18 7.98 -6.66
C HIS A 5 10.89 7.41 -5.43
N PRO A 6 10.48 7.81 -4.21
CA PRO A 6 11.17 7.36 -3.00
C PRO A 6 11.11 5.84 -2.95
N ARG A 7 12.19 5.20 -2.50
CA ARG A 7 12.29 3.74 -2.39
C ARG A 7 12.40 3.26 -0.96
N THR A 8 12.64 4.18 -0.02
CA THR A 8 12.85 3.87 1.40
C THR A 8 11.94 4.69 2.31
N SER A 9 11.70 4.18 3.52
CA SER A 9 10.93 4.89 4.55
C SER A 9 11.56 6.26 4.90
N ALA A 10 12.89 6.35 4.91
CA ALA A 10 13.61 7.59 5.18
C ALA A 10 13.35 8.66 4.11
N GLU A 11 13.38 8.28 2.83
CA GLU A 11 13.08 9.19 1.72
C GLU A 11 11.62 9.66 1.75
N VAL A 12 10.68 8.77 2.05
CA VAL A 12 9.26 9.14 2.19
C VAL A 12 9.07 10.17 3.31
N ARG A 13 9.71 9.97 4.47
CA ARG A 13 9.63 10.95 5.58
C ARG A 13 10.24 12.31 5.21
N ALA A 14 11.37 12.31 4.53
CA ALA A 14 12.00 13.53 4.05
C ALA A 14 11.08 14.30 3.09
N LEU A 15 10.44 13.59 2.15
CA LEU A 15 9.46 14.16 1.23
C LEU A 15 8.21 14.68 1.96
N CYS A 16 7.74 13.97 2.99
CA CYS A 16 6.62 14.46 3.80
C CYS A 16 6.94 15.79 4.48
N SER A 17 8.16 15.96 5.00
CA SER A 17 8.60 17.23 5.57
C SER A 17 8.79 18.32 4.51
N GLU A 18 9.38 18.00 3.36
CA GLU A 18 9.60 18.98 2.27
C GLU A 18 8.27 19.51 1.70
N ARG A 19 7.27 18.64 1.61
CA ARG A 19 5.98 18.91 0.97
C ARG A 19 4.87 19.25 1.96
N ASP A 20 5.21 19.51 3.23
CA ASP A 20 4.26 19.83 4.30
C ASP A 20 3.07 18.84 4.37
N ILE A 21 3.37 17.54 4.31
CA ILE A 21 2.35 16.48 4.34
C ILE A 21 1.94 16.23 5.79
N ARG A 22 0.63 16.37 6.05
CA ARG A 22 0.06 16.13 7.39
C ARG A 22 -0.54 14.74 7.55
N PHE A 23 -1.10 14.19 6.48
CA PHE A 23 -1.79 12.89 6.50
C PHE A 23 -1.29 11.98 5.39
N ILE A 24 -1.31 10.68 5.67
CA ILE A 24 -1.00 9.64 4.68
C ILE A 24 -2.22 8.74 4.52
N ARG A 25 -2.71 8.61 3.30
CA ARG A 25 -3.81 7.70 2.96
C ARG A 25 -3.24 6.36 2.52
N PHE A 26 -3.56 5.32 3.27
CA PHE A 26 -3.20 3.95 2.94
C PHE A 26 -4.24 3.36 2.01
N TRP A 27 -3.79 2.76 0.92
CA TRP A 27 -4.61 2.19 -0.15
C TRP A 27 -4.35 0.69 -0.27
N PHE A 28 -5.42 -0.08 -0.42
CA PHE A 28 -5.35 -1.49 -0.78
C PHE A 28 -6.63 -1.85 -1.54
N THR A 29 -6.70 -3.06 -2.10
CA THR A 29 -7.85 -3.49 -2.91
C THR A 29 -8.54 -4.68 -2.28
N ASP A 30 -9.87 -4.72 -2.37
CA ASP A 30 -10.63 -5.95 -2.09
C ASP A 30 -10.65 -6.89 -3.30
N ILE A 31 -11.27 -8.07 -3.14
CA ILE A 31 -11.30 -9.10 -4.19
C ILE A 31 -12.08 -8.68 -5.45
N LEU A 32 -12.93 -7.66 -5.33
CA LEU A 32 -13.72 -7.12 -6.46
C LEU A 32 -12.96 -5.99 -7.17
N GLY A 33 -11.72 -5.71 -6.76
CA GLY A 33 -10.89 -4.63 -7.29
C GLY A 33 -11.28 -3.25 -6.78
N GLN A 34 -12.12 -3.16 -5.73
CA GLN A 34 -12.47 -1.86 -5.17
C GLN A 34 -11.32 -1.33 -4.31
N LEU A 35 -10.95 -0.07 -4.56
CA LEU A 35 -9.98 0.64 -3.74
C LEU A 35 -10.56 0.91 -2.35
N LYS A 36 -9.92 0.35 -1.32
CA LYS A 36 -10.19 0.60 0.10
C LYS A 36 -9.11 1.52 0.65
N SER A 37 -9.44 2.23 1.72
CA SER A 37 -8.48 3.15 2.33
C SER A 37 -8.85 3.60 3.73
N PHE A 38 -7.83 3.94 4.50
CA PHE A 38 -7.94 4.78 5.70
C PHE A 38 -6.76 5.77 5.74
N SER A 39 -6.75 6.69 6.71
CA SER A 39 -5.70 7.71 6.82
C SER A 39 -5.06 7.67 8.20
N ILE A 40 -3.76 7.95 8.23
CA ILE A 40 -2.97 8.14 9.45
C ILE A 40 -2.37 9.54 9.48
N GLY A 41 -2.01 10.01 10.66
CA GLY A 41 -1.17 11.20 10.81
C GLY A 41 0.27 10.91 10.34
N VAL A 42 0.97 11.94 9.85
CA VAL A 42 2.40 11.82 9.51
C VAL A 42 3.26 11.40 10.70
N ASP A 43 2.83 11.74 11.92
CA ASP A 43 3.52 11.39 13.17
C ASP A 43 3.49 9.87 13.44
N GLU A 44 2.51 9.14 12.88
CA GLU A 44 2.38 7.68 13.01
C GLU A 44 3.17 6.91 11.93
N LEU A 45 3.71 7.62 10.94
CA LEU A 45 4.29 7.04 9.73
C LEU A 45 5.50 6.15 10.03
N GLU A 46 6.34 6.51 11.00
CA GLU A 46 7.48 5.70 11.39
C GLU A 46 7.04 4.35 11.98
N ASN A 47 6.07 4.39 12.90
CA ASN A 47 5.48 3.18 13.45
C ASN A 47 4.80 2.32 12.37
N ALA A 48 4.10 2.96 11.43
CA ALA A 48 3.43 2.28 10.33
C ALA A 48 4.42 1.54 9.40
N PHE A 49 5.63 2.07 9.18
CA PHE A 49 6.65 1.37 8.40
C PHE A 49 7.26 0.18 9.13
N GLU A 50 7.33 0.21 10.46
CA GLU A 50 7.94 -0.87 11.26
C GLU A 50 6.92 -1.98 11.59
N HIS A 51 5.70 -1.59 11.93
CA HIS A 51 4.69 -2.50 12.48
C HIS A 51 3.47 -2.68 11.57
N GLY A 52 3.31 -1.84 10.54
CA GLY A 52 2.05 -1.72 9.80
C GLY A 52 0.98 -1.03 10.64
N MET A 53 -0.23 -0.94 10.08
CA MET A 53 -1.41 -0.39 10.77
C MET A 53 -2.54 -1.41 10.78
N GLY A 54 -3.08 -1.68 11.97
CA GLY A 54 -4.23 -2.57 12.15
C GLY A 54 -5.50 -2.00 11.50
N PHE A 55 -6.31 -2.86 10.90
CA PHE A 55 -7.64 -2.52 10.39
C PHE A 55 -8.57 -3.73 10.47
N ASP A 56 -9.88 -3.45 10.46
CA ASP A 56 -10.92 -4.49 10.49
C ASP A 56 -11.11 -5.13 9.10
N GLY A 57 -10.62 -6.36 8.94
CA GLY A 57 -10.76 -7.17 7.74
C GLY A 57 -12.19 -7.65 7.48
N SER A 58 -13.03 -7.75 8.52
CA SER A 58 -14.41 -8.22 8.37
C SER A 58 -15.29 -7.25 7.57
N SER A 59 -14.90 -5.98 7.52
CA SER A 59 -15.51 -4.93 6.71
C SER A 59 -15.09 -4.94 5.23
N ILE A 60 -14.20 -5.85 4.83
CA ILE A 60 -13.66 -5.93 3.46
C ILE A 60 -14.26 -7.13 2.71
N THR A 61 -14.89 -6.85 1.57
CA THR A 61 -15.53 -7.87 0.75
C THR A 61 -14.53 -8.92 0.29
N GLY A 62 -14.85 -10.19 0.55
CA GLY A 62 -14.02 -11.32 0.15
C GLY A 62 -12.85 -11.63 1.06
N PHE A 63 -12.65 -10.86 2.13
CA PHE A 63 -11.74 -11.26 3.19
C PHE A 63 -12.47 -12.29 4.07
N ASN A 64 -11.74 -13.30 4.53
CA ASN A 64 -12.33 -14.48 5.17
C ASN A 64 -13.08 -14.08 6.44
N ALA A 65 -14.38 -14.40 6.51
CA ALA A 65 -15.22 -14.06 7.66
C ALA A 65 -14.90 -14.86 8.93
N ILE A 66 -14.11 -15.94 8.80
CA ILE A 66 -13.80 -16.90 9.88
C ILE A 66 -12.38 -16.67 10.44
N GLU A 67 -11.51 -16.06 9.65
CA GLU A 67 -10.12 -15.78 9.99
C GLU A 67 -10.04 -14.31 10.42
N GLU A 68 -10.09 -14.11 11.73
CA GLU A 68 -9.62 -12.95 12.49
C GLU A 68 -9.86 -11.57 11.87
N SER A 69 -10.82 -10.84 12.44
CA SER A 69 -11.17 -9.46 12.06
C SER A 69 -9.98 -8.49 12.06
N ASP A 70 -8.86 -8.81 12.69
CA ASP A 70 -7.72 -7.92 12.79
C ASP A 70 -6.69 -8.24 11.69
N MET A 71 -6.51 -7.29 10.77
CA MET A 71 -5.54 -7.40 9.67
C MET A 71 -4.54 -6.25 9.73
N ILE A 72 -3.37 -6.42 9.10
CA ILE A 72 -2.33 -5.39 9.09
C ILE A 72 -2.17 -4.85 7.66
N ALA A 73 -2.26 -3.53 7.50
CA ALA A 73 -1.88 -2.84 6.28
C ALA A 73 -0.41 -2.41 6.40
N MET A 74 0.46 -3.03 5.62
CA MET A 74 1.89 -2.73 5.58
C MET A 74 2.22 -1.80 4.41
N PRO A 75 2.57 -0.52 4.65
CA PRO A 75 2.79 0.46 3.57
C PRO A 75 4.05 0.17 2.75
N ASP A 76 3.92 0.25 1.43
CA ASP A 76 5.03 0.14 0.50
C ASP A 76 5.58 1.55 0.17
N PRO A 77 6.79 1.91 0.65
CA PRO A 77 7.39 3.22 0.41
C PRO A 77 7.64 3.49 -1.06
N THR A 78 7.84 2.46 -1.90
CA THR A 78 8.07 2.63 -3.34
C THR A 78 6.82 3.08 -4.10
N THR A 79 5.71 3.24 -3.40
CA THR A 79 4.43 3.68 -3.97
C THR A 79 3.99 5.03 -3.42
N PHE A 80 4.85 5.77 -2.74
CA PHE A 80 4.46 7.07 -2.22
C PHE A 80 4.17 8.08 -3.33
N ALA A 81 3.05 8.77 -3.23
CA ALA A 81 2.74 9.92 -4.07
C ALA A 81 1.93 10.96 -3.30
N VAL A 82 2.15 12.24 -3.58
CA VAL A 82 1.30 13.32 -3.06
C VAL A 82 -0.01 13.35 -3.84
N LEU A 83 -1.15 13.51 -3.15
CA LEU A 83 -2.46 13.65 -3.78
C LEU A 83 -2.62 15.08 -4.34
N PRO A 84 -2.67 15.29 -5.67
CA PRO A 84 -2.59 16.62 -6.26
C PRO A 84 -3.87 17.46 -6.10
N TRP A 85 -5.00 16.84 -5.75
CA TRP A 85 -6.28 17.52 -5.51
C TRP A 85 -6.51 17.90 -4.04
N ARG A 86 -5.51 17.68 -3.17
CA ARG A 86 -5.52 18.15 -1.78
C ARG A 86 -4.73 19.45 -1.67
N PRO A 87 -4.97 20.26 -0.62
CA PRO A 87 -4.18 21.46 -0.37
C PRO A 87 -2.67 21.15 -0.38
N GLN A 88 -1.86 22.11 -0.85
CA GLN A 88 -0.41 21.97 -0.84
C GLN A 88 0.16 22.13 0.57
N GLU A 89 -0.40 23.03 1.37
CA GLU A 89 -0.13 23.15 2.81
C GLU A 89 -0.94 22.11 3.56
N GLN A 90 -0.34 21.48 4.57
CA GLN A 90 -0.93 20.35 5.30
C GLN A 90 -1.49 19.28 4.36
N GLY A 91 -0.69 18.94 3.34
CA GLY A 91 -1.08 18.08 2.24
C GLY A 91 -1.31 16.63 2.65
N VAL A 92 -1.72 15.82 1.66
CA VAL A 92 -2.00 14.40 1.86
C VAL A 92 -1.18 13.57 0.89
N GLY A 93 -0.37 12.66 1.42
CA GLY A 93 0.29 11.61 0.66
C GLY A 93 -0.58 10.36 0.55
N ARG A 94 -0.24 9.45 -0.36
CA ARG A 94 -0.79 8.10 -0.41
C ARG A 94 0.30 7.07 -0.59
N MET A 95 0.06 5.87 -0.08
CA MET A 95 0.85 4.67 -0.35
C MET A 95 -0.10 3.48 -0.50
N PHE A 96 0.26 2.56 -1.38
CA PHE A 96 -0.35 1.24 -1.36
C PHE A 96 0.21 0.42 -0.21
N CYS A 97 -0.62 -0.46 0.33
CA CYS A 97 -0.25 -1.39 1.37
C CYS A 97 -0.38 -2.82 0.83
N ASP A 98 0.55 -3.68 1.23
CA ASP A 98 0.33 -5.13 1.21
C ASP A 98 -0.48 -5.49 2.47
N VAL A 99 -1.39 -6.45 2.37
CA VAL A 99 -2.21 -6.90 3.52
C VAL A 99 -1.58 -8.13 4.16
N LEU A 100 -1.39 -8.09 5.48
CA LEU A 100 -0.81 -9.18 6.26
C LEU A 100 -1.80 -9.68 7.33
N THR A 101 -1.63 -10.94 7.73
CA THR A 101 -2.29 -11.53 8.91
C THR A 101 -1.68 -10.98 10.22
N PRO A 102 -2.32 -11.18 11.38
CA PRO A 102 -1.75 -10.85 12.70
C PRO A 102 -0.36 -11.44 12.95
N GLU A 103 -0.08 -12.63 12.41
CA GLU A 103 1.22 -13.32 12.46
C GLU A 103 2.26 -12.70 11.53
N ARG A 104 1.92 -11.60 10.83
CA ARG A 104 2.76 -10.90 9.85
C ARG A 104 3.11 -11.74 8.63
N THR A 105 2.22 -12.65 8.26
CA THR A 105 2.33 -13.40 7.00
C THR A 105 1.48 -12.72 5.93
N ALA A 106 1.87 -12.82 4.66
CA ALA A 106 1.11 -12.23 3.57
C ALA A 106 -0.28 -12.86 3.46
N TYR A 107 -1.32 -12.02 3.43
CA TYR A 107 -2.69 -12.50 3.36
C TYR A 107 -2.99 -13.08 1.97
N GLU A 108 -3.42 -14.34 1.92
CA GLU A 108 -3.61 -15.03 0.63
C GLU A 108 -4.69 -14.41 -0.25
N GLY A 109 -5.66 -13.72 0.36
CA GLY A 109 -6.75 -13.01 -0.32
C GLY A 109 -6.39 -11.61 -0.81
N ASP A 110 -5.18 -11.11 -0.54
CA ASP A 110 -4.71 -9.82 -1.06
C ASP A 110 -4.45 -9.93 -2.58
N PRO A 111 -5.21 -9.21 -3.43
CA PRO A 111 -5.00 -9.24 -4.88
C PRO A 111 -3.58 -8.84 -5.30
N ARG A 112 -2.94 -7.93 -4.55
CA ARG A 112 -1.58 -7.48 -4.83
C ARG A 112 -0.56 -8.60 -4.54
N TYR A 113 -0.75 -9.35 -3.46
CA TYR A 113 0.06 -10.52 -3.15
C TYR A 113 -0.15 -11.66 -4.15
N VAL A 114 -1.39 -11.87 -4.63
CA VAL A 114 -1.67 -12.84 -5.70
C VAL A 114 -0.86 -12.50 -6.97
N LEU A 115 -0.78 -11.22 -7.35
CA LEU A 115 0.04 -10.79 -8.47
C LEU A 115 1.54 -11.04 -8.22
N ARG A 116 2.07 -10.72 -7.04
CA ARG A 116 3.48 -10.99 -6.68
C ARG A 116 3.83 -12.47 -6.84
N ARG A 117 3.01 -13.38 -6.29
CA ARG A 117 3.19 -14.83 -6.46
C ARG A 117 3.13 -15.28 -7.92
N ALA A 118 2.28 -14.63 -8.74
CA ALA A 118 2.22 -14.93 -10.17
C ALA A 118 3.50 -14.52 -10.92
N LEU A 119 4.08 -13.36 -10.56
CA LEU A 119 5.34 -12.88 -11.10
C LEU A 119 6.53 -13.76 -10.68
N GLU A 120 6.59 -14.18 -9.41
CA GLU A 120 7.62 -15.11 -8.91
C GLU A 120 7.58 -16.44 -9.69
N ARG A 121 6.39 -16.96 -9.99
CA ARG A 121 6.26 -18.17 -10.83
C ARG A 121 6.77 -17.93 -12.25
N ALA A 122 6.50 -16.76 -12.83
CA ALA A 122 7.01 -16.42 -14.17
C ALA A 122 8.54 -16.32 -14.17
N GLU A 123 9.13 -15.70 -13.15
CA GLU A 123 10.58 -15.64 -12.97
C GLU A 123 11.19 -17.05 -12.85
N ALA A 124 10.59 -17.93 -12.06
CA ALA A 124 11.02 -19.32 -11.91
C ALA A 124 10.94 -20.13 -13.23
N MET A 125 10.10 -19.70 -14.18
CA MET A 125 10.01 -20.27 -15.53
C MET A 125 11.05 -19.70 -16.51
N GLY A 126 11.84 -18.71 -16.08
CA GLY A 126 12.87 -18.06 -16.90
C GLY A 126 12.41 -16.80 -17.64
N PHE A 127 11.31 -16.17 -17.23
CA PHE A 127 10.88 -14.87 -17.77
C PHE A 127 11.41 -13.72 -16.91
N ASP A 128 11.99 -12.69 -17.54
CA ASP A 128 12.62 -11.58 -16.81
C ASP A 128 11.66 -10.43 -16.48
N THR A 129 10.70 -10.13 -17.35
CA THR A 129 9.83 -8.95 -17.20
C THR A 129 8.43 -9.21 -17.76
N PHE A 130 7.42 -8.87 -16.97
CA PHE A 130 6.02 -8.87 -17.39
C PHE A 130 5.50 -7.44 -17.49
N ASN A 131 5.22 -6.97 -18.70
CA ASN A 131 4.69 -5.63 -18.96
C ASN A 131 3.20 -5.68 -19.29
N VAL A 132 2.42 -4.73 -18.78
CA VAL A 132 0.99 -4.60 -19.03
C VAL A 132 0.69 -3.21 -19.57
N GLY A 133 -0.06 -3.13 -20.68
CA GLY A 133 -0.60 -1.88 -21.23
C GLY A 133 -2.13 -1.87 -21.08
N PRO A 134 -2.68 -1.37 -19.96
CA PRO A 134 -4.13 -1.30 -19.79
C PRO A 134 -4.71 -0.16 -20.63
N GLU A 135 -5.80 -0.44 -21.35
CA GLU A 135 -6.62 0.55 -22.04
C GLU A 135 -7.97 0.61 -21.29
N LEU A 136 -8.13 1.64 -20.46
CA LEU A 136 -9.36 1.89 -19.70
C LEU A 136 -10.25 2.83 -20.53
N GLU A 137 -11.42 2.34 -20.96
CA GLU A 137 -12.45 3.10 -21.68
C GLU A 137 -13.36 3.93 -20.75
#